data_AF-A0A845GF27-F1
#
_entry.id   AF-A0A845GF27-F1
#
_cell.length_a   1.000
_cell.length_b   1.000
_cell.length_c   1.000
_cell.angle_alpha   90.00
_cell.angle_beta   90.00
_cell.angle_gamma   90.00
#
_symmetry.space_group_name_H-M   'P 1'
#
loop_
_entity.id
_entity.type
_entity.pdbx_description
1 polymer ?
#
loop_
_entity_poly.entity_id
_entity_poly.type
_entity_poly.pdbx_seq_one_letter_code
_entity_poly.pdbx_strand_id
1 'polypeptide(L)' 'MLKIAHLSSAHPRDDSRIFGKQCSTLAAHGHQVTLVVADGLGDARRDGVAIVDAGAAR' A
#
# COMPACT_ATOMS: atom_id res chain seq x y z
N MET A 1 -16.38 8.50 -2.25
CA MET A 1 -14.89 8.50 -2.20
C MET A 1 -14.45 8.44 -0.75
N LEU A 2 -13.68 7.42 -0.38
CA LEU A 2 -13.18 7.22 1.00
C LEU A 2 -11.65 7.34 1.02
N LYS A 3 -11.08 7.64 2.18
CA LYS A 3 -9.64 7.54 2.45
C LYS A 3 -9.38 6.28 3.25
N ILE A 4 -8.57 5.36 2.71
CA ILE A 4 -8.38 4.01 3.24
C ILE A 4 -6.89 3.76 3.42
N ALA A 5 -6.50 3.28 4.60
CA ALA A 5 -5.13 2.86 4.89
C ALA A 5 -5.08 1.35 5.14
N HIS A 6 -4.22 0.64 4.42
CA HIS A 6 -3.83 -0.75 4.70
C HIS A 6 -2.45 -0.73 5.36
N LEU A 7 -2.29 -1.42 6.49
CA LEU A 7 -1.02 -1.50 7.22
C LEU A 7 -0.50 -2.94 7.15
N SER A 8 0.75 -3.11 6.72
CA SER A 8 1.42 -4.41 6.65
C SER A 8 2.88 -4.30 7.10
N SER A 9 3.24 -4.96 8.19
CA SER A 9 4.64 -5.02 8.67
C SER A 9 5.36 -6.33 8.34
N ALA A 10 4.63 -7.39 8.01
CA ALA A 10 5.18 -8.73 7.78
C ALA A 10 5.21 -9.14 6.30
N HIS A 11 4.38 -8.52 5.46
CA HIS A 11 4.29 -8.86 4.05
C HIS A 11 4.88 -7.74 3.17
N PRO A 12 5.65 -8.09 2.12
CA PRO A 12 6.15 -7.14 1.13
C PRO A 12 5.03 -6.32 0.45
N ARG A 13 5.37 -5.14 -0.07
CA ARG A 13 4.42 -4.23 -0.75
C ARG A 13 3.75 -4.79 -2.01
N ASP A 14 4.17 -5.95 -2.50
CA ASP A 14 3.61 -6.63 -3.68
C ASP A 14 2.86 -7.93 -3.34
N ASP A 15 2.58 -8.20 -2.06
CA ASP A 15 1.73 -9.33 -1.66
C ASP A 15 0.38 -9.25 -2.40
N SER A 16 0.13 -10.22 -3.28
CA SER A 16 -1.04 -10.20 -4.17
C SER A 16 -2.38 -10.19 -3.43
N ARG A 17 -2.41 -10.70 -2.19
CA ARG A 17 -3.61 -10.75 -1.35
C ARG A 17 -3.90 -9.39 -0.71
N ILE A 18 -2.87 -8.57 -0.49
CA ILE A 18 -3.00 -7.23 0.11
C ILE A 18 -2.99 -6.17 -0.99
N PHE A 19 -1.93 -6.09 -1.78
CA PHE A 19 -1.77 -5.05 -2.79
C PHE A 19 -2.75 -5.24 -3.95
N GLY A 20 -2.85 -6.45 -4.50
CA GLY A 20 -3.72 -6.74 -5.64
C GLY A 20 -5.20 -6.73 -5.25
N LYS A 21 -5.61 -7.71 -4.42
CA LYS A 21 -7.02 -7.93 -4.12
C LYS A 21 -7.67 -6.81 -3.30
N GLN A 22 -6.92 -6.14 -2.42
CA GLN A 22 -7.48 -5.12 -1.53
C GLN A 22 -7.13 -3.72 -2.04
N CYS A 23 -5.85 -3.34 -2.03
CA CYS A 23 -5.46 -1.95 -2.27
C CYS A 23 -5.79 -1.49 -3.71
N SER A 24 -5.37 -2.27 -4.71
CA SER A 24 -5.55 -1.92 -6.12
C SER A 24 -7.01 -1.95 -6.53
N THR A 25 -7.77 -2.96 -6.08
CA THR A 25 -9.23 -3.03 -6.31
C THR A 25 -9.94 -1.79 -5.75
N LEU A 26 -9.65 -1.39 -4.50
CA LEU A 26 -10.25 -0.21 -3.89
C LEU A 26 -9.84 1.09 -4.61
N ALA A 27 -8.58 1.21 -5.04
CA ALA A 27 -8.11 2.35 -5.82
C ALA A 27 -8.82 2.43 -7.18
N ALA A 28 -9.02 1.29 -7.86
CA ALA A 28 -9.75 1.20 -9.12
C ALA A 28 -11.23 1.57 -8.99
N HIS A 29 -11.84 1.36 -7.81
CA HIS A 29 -13.19 1.85 -7.48
C HIS A 29 -13.25 3.33 -7.05
N GLY A 30 -12.15 4.08 -7.21
CA GLY A 30 -12.12 5.52 -6.97
C GLY A 30 -11.93 5.94 -5.52
N HIS A 31 -11.44 5.04 -4.66
CA HIS A 31 -11.04 5.39 -3.30
C HIS A 31 -9.59 5.89 -3.25
N GLN A 32 -9.29 6.77 -2.30
CA GLN A 32 -7.91 7.15 -2.00
C GLN A 32 -7.30 6.09 -1.09
N VAL A 33 -6.38 5.29 -1.61
CA VAL A 33 -5.79 4.16 -0.89
C VAL A 33 -4.33 4.43 -0.59
N THR A 34 -3.93 4.20 0.66
CA THR A 34 -2.53 4.20 1.11
C THR A 34 -2.18 2.82 1.68
N LEU A 35 -1.09 2.24 1.23
CA LEU A 35 -0.47 1.04 1.81
C LEU A 35 0.74 1.48 2.63
N VAL A 36 0.68 1.31 3.94
CA VAL A 36 1.81 1.54 4.85
C VAL A 36 2.53 0.21 5.05
N VAL A 37 3.81 0.17 4.68
CA VAL A 37 4.67 -1.01 4.74
C VAL A 37 5.94 -0.73 5.55
N ALA A 38 6.71 -1.76 5.87
CA ALA A 38 8.02 -1.62 6.54
C ALA A 38 9.08 -2.48 5.85
N ASP A 39 9.16 -2.40 4.52
CA ASP A 39 10.03 -3.26 3.70
C ASP A 39 11.36 -2.59 3.30
N GLY A 40 11.59 -1.33 3.64
CA GLY A 40 12.86 -0.64 3.43
C GLY A 40 13.13 -0.23 1.98
N LEU A 41 12.10 -0.24 1.12
CA LEU A 41 12.21 0.14 -0.30
C LEU A 41 11.80 1.60 -0.55
N GLY A 42 11.51 2.37 0.50
CA GLY A 42 11.12 3.79 0.43
C GLY A 42 9.70 4.01 -0.08
N ASP A 43 9.24 5.25 -0.07
CA ASP A 43 7.90 5.60 -0.54
C ASP A 43 7.74 5.35 -2.05
N ALA A 44 6.53 4.99 -2.47
CA ALA A 44 6.23 4.73 -3.87
C ALA A 44 4.76 5.02 -4.21
N ARG A 45 4.42 4.92 -5.50
CA ARG A 45 3.04 4.95 -5.96
C ARG A 45 2.85 3.95 -7.10
N ARG A 46 1.83 3.10 -7.01
CA ARG A 46 1.56 2.04 -7.99
C ARG A 46 0.06 1.76 -8.07
N ASP A 47 -0.48 1.61 -9.28
CA ASP A 47 -1.89 1.27 -9.54
C ASP A 47 -2.90 2.16 -8.77
N GLY A 48 -2.60 3.45 -8.67
CA GLY A 48 -3.43 4.42 -7.93
C GLY A 48 -3.28 4.39 -6.41
N VAL A 49 -2.51 3.45 -5.86
CA VAL A 49 -2.22 3.30 -4.42
C VAL A 49 -0.96 4.08 -4.05
N ALA A 50 -1.04 4.91 -3.02
CA ALA A 50 0.15 5.49 -2.37
C ALA A 50 0.79 4.43 -1.47
N ILE A 51 2.11 4.28 -1.51
CA ILE A 51 2.85 3.36 -0.65
C ILE A 51 3.76 4.20 0.23
N VAL A 52 3.62 4.05 1.54
CA VAL A 52 4.45 4.73 2.54
C VAL A 52 5.29 3.67 3.24
N ASP A 53 6.61 3.85 3.23
CA ASP A 53 7.53 2.97 3.94
C ASP A 53 7.81 3.55 5.33
N ALA A 54 7.29 2.87 6.35
CA ALA A 54 7.53 3.11 7.76
C ALA A 54 8.66 2.22 8.31
N GLY A 55 9.40 1.52 7.44
CA GLY A 55 10.59 0.78 7.80
C GLY A 55 11.66 1.73 8.37
N ALA A 56 12.47 1.22 9.30
CA ALA A 56 13.58 1.99 9.84
C ALA A 56 14.53 2.38 8.69
N ALA A 57 14.87 3.67 8.60
CA ALA A 57 15.97 4.12 7.75
C ALA A 57 17.23 3.39 8.21
N ARG A 58 17.82 2.59 7.31
CA ARG A 58 19.11 1.94 7.53
C ARG A 58 20.22 2.79 6.96
#